data_AF-A0A963PM77-F1
#
_entry.id   AF-A0A963PM77-F1
#
_cell.length_a   1.000
_cell.length_b   1.000
_cell.length_c   1.000
_cell.angle_alpha   90.00
_cell.angle_beta   90.00
_cell.angle_gamma   90.00
#
_symmetry.space_group_name_H-M   'P 1'
#
loop_
_entity.id
_entity.type
_entity.pdbx_description
1 polymer ?
#
loop_
_entity_poly.entity_id
_entity_poly.type
_entity_poly.pdbx_seq_one_letter_code
_entity_poly.pdbx_strand_id
1 'polypeptide(L)'
;MENDHPIALLGGLTPAQFMRRHWQKKPLLVRAAVPGFAPPLSRTELFALAADDAVESRLLVRDGARWRLRHGPMPRSALPPLSRPGGTPLRQGVDLHVQAARALLDSFRFVPEARLDDLMISYASDGGGVGPHVDSYDVFL
;
A
#
# COMPACT_ATOMS: atom_id res chain seq x y z
N MET A 1 -20.05 3.83 15.03
CA MET A 1 -19.81 2.60 14.23
C MET A 1 -20.23 1.42 15.06
N GLU A 2 -21.06 0.54 14.50
CA GLU A 2 -21.43 -0.73 15.12
C GLU A 2 -20.20 -1.65 15.10
N ASN A 3 -19.49 -1.73 16.24
CA ASN A 3 -18.25 -2.49 16.38
C ASN A 3 -18.46 -4.00 16.62
N ASP A 4 -19.72 -4.45 16.53
CA ASP A 4 -20.16 -5.78 16.96
C ASP A 4 -20.53 -6.72 15.82
N HIS A 5 -20.46 -6.25 14.56
CA HIS A 5 -20.68 -7.10 13.39
C HIS A 5 -19.35 -7.62 12.83
N PRO A 6 -19.26 -8.93 12.54
CA PRO A 6 -18.14 -9.50 11.79
C PRO A 6 -17.97 -8.84 10.42
N ILE A 7 -16.73 -8.54 10.03
CA ILE A 7 -16.43 -8.02 8.69
C ILE A 7 -15.40 -8.90 7.98
N ALA A 8 -15.59 -9.08 6.67
CA ALA A 8 -14.72 -9.92 5.84
C ALA A 8 -13.26 -9.44 5.86
N LEU A 9 -13.06 -8.12 5.92
CA LEU A 9 -11.76 -7.47 6.02
C LEU A 9 -10.92 -7.97 7.21
N LEU A 10 -11.59 -8.39 8.29
CA LEU A 10 -10.97 -8.88 9.52
C LEU A 10 -11.10 -10.39 9.69
N GLY A 11 -11.39 -11.12 8.61
CA GLY A 11 -11.51 -12.58 8.63
C GLY A 11 -12.71 -13.07 9.42
N GLY A 12 -13.80 -12.32 9.42
CA GLY A 12 -15.01 -12.64 10.20
C GLY A 12 -14.89 -12.31 11.69
N LEU A 13 -13.86 -11.57 12.09
CA LEU A 13 -13.82 -10.93 13.41
C LEU A 13 -14.66 -9.65 13.39
N THR A 14 -15.24 -9.32 14.54
CA THR A 14 -15.74 -7.96 14.75
C THR A 14 -14.54 -7.00 14.96
N PRO A 15 -14.69 -5.71 14.66
CA PRO A 15 -13.69 -4.71 15.03
C PRO A 15 -13.24 -4.80 16.50
N ALA A 16 -14.17 -4.97 17.44
CA ALA A 16 -13.83 -5.10 18.86
C ALA A 16 -12.96 -6.34 19.15
N GLN A 17 -13.22 -7.47 18.50
CA GLN A 17 -12.41 -8.67 18.63
C GLN A 17 -11.00 -8.48 18.05
N PHE A 18 -10.90 -7.84 16.88
CA PHE A 18 -9.62 -7.53 16.24
C PHE A 18 -8.78 -6.58 17.10
N MET A 19 -9.36 -5.46 17.56
CA MET A 19 -8.66 -4.48 18.41
C MET A 19 -8.16 -5.12 19.72
N ARG A 20 -8.94 -6.04 20.31
CA ARG A 20 -8.54 -6.73 21.54
C ARG A 20 -7.43 -7.75 21.30
N ARG A 21 -7.45 -8.49 20.20
CA ARG A 21 -6.60 -9.69 20.01
C ARG A 21 -5.38 -9.50 19.12
N HIS A 22 -5.39 -8.53 18.20
CA HIS A 22 -4.40 -8.42 17.12
C HIS A 22 -3.76 -7.04 17.00
N TRP A 23 -4.55 -5.97 17.01
CA TRP A 23 -4.06 -4.60 16.87
C TRP A 23 -2.93 -4.30 17.87
N GLN A 24 -1.77 -3.88 17.36
CA GLN A 24 -0.55 -3.63 18.15
C GLN A 24 -0.04 -4.80 19.01
N LYS A 25 -0.35 -6.04 18.62
CA LYS A 25 0.03 -7.23 19.40
C LYS A 25 0.67 -8.32 18.55
N LYS A 26 0.00 -8.73 17.47
CA LYS A 26 0.44 -9.84 16.63
C LYS A 26 -0.15 -9.78 15.23
N PRO A 27 0.58 -10.27 14.21
CA PRO A 27 0.08 -10.31 12.85
C PRO A 27 -1.15 -11.21 12.70
N LEU A 28 -1.97 -10.92 11.69
CA LEU A 28 -3.13 -11.71 11.28
C LEU A 28 -3.12 -11.86 9.76
N LEU A 29 -3.21 -13.09 9.27
CA LEU A 29 -3.42 -13.37 7.85
C LEU A 29 -4.92 -13.54 7.59
N VAL A 30 -5.49 -12.66 6.76
CA VAL A 30 -6.87 -12.77 6.28
C VAL A 30 -6.85 -13.09 4.79
N ARG A 31 -7.39 -14.26 4.41
CA ARG A 31 -7.50 -14.65 3.00
C ARG A 31 -8.78 -14.06 2.42
N ALA A 32 -8.72 -13.52 1.20
CA ALA A 32 -9.84 -12.89 0.52
C ALA A 32 -10.54 -11.80 1.36
N ALA A 33 -9.74 -10.98 2.06
CA ALA A 33 -10.21 -9.92 2.96
C ALA A 33 -11.12 -8.90 2.25
N VAL A 34 -10.83 -8.62 0.98
CA VAL A 34 -11.65 -7.78 0.10
C VAL A 34 -12.16 -8.64 -1.06
N PRO A 35 -13.37 -9.22 -0.93
CA PRO A 35 -13.97 -10.04 -1.99
C PRO A 35 -14.10 -9.24 -3.30
N GLY A 36 -13.70 -9.85 -4.42
CA GLY A 36 -13.76 -9.19 -5.72
C GLY A 36 -12.82 -7.98 -5.87
N PHE A 37 -11.74 -7.92 -5.10
CA PHE A 37 -10.77 -6.83 -5.14
C PHE A 37 -10.37 -6.48 -6.58
N ALA A 38 -10.50 -5.19 -6.90
CA ALA A 38 -9.97 -4.58 -8.10
C ALA A 38 -9.01 -3.46 -7.68
N PRO A 39 -7.84 -3.31 -8.34
CA PRO A 39 -6.95 -2.20 -8.06
C PRO A 39 -7.66 -0.85 -8.22
N PRO A 40 -7.45 0.13 -7.31
CA PRO A 40 -8.15 1.42 -7.37
C PRO A 40 -7.75 2.29 -8.57
N LEU A 41 -6.69 1.90 -9.28
CA LEU A 41 -6.22 2.54 -10.50
C LEU A 41 -5.49 1.52 -11.38
N SER A 42 -5.47 1.78 -12.67
CA SER A 42 -4.72 1.00 -13.64
C SER A 42 -3.20 1.18 -13.45
N ARG A 43 -2.44 0.24 -14.02
CA ARG A 43 -0.98 0.37 -14.08
C ARG A 43 -0.54 1.65 -14.79
N THR A 44 -1.25 2.08 -15.82
CA THR A 44 -0.87 3.30 -16.55
C THR A 44 -1.03 4.54 -15.67
N GLU A 45 -2.15 4.67 -14.97
CA GLU A 45 -2.42 5.77 -14.03
C GLU A 45 -1.41 5.77 -12.88
N LEU A 46 -1.09 4.61 -12.31
CA LEU A 46 -0.09 4.50 -11.24
C LEU A 46 1.29 5.02 -11.68
N PHE A 47 1.68 4.73 -12.91
CA PHE A 47 2.96 5.21 -13.44
C PHE A 47 2.94 6.69 -13.81
N ALA A 48 1.77 7.24 -14.18
CA ALA A 48 1.60 8.67 -14.38
C ALA A 48 1.78 9.46 -13.07
N LEU A 49 1.25 8.95 -11.96
CA LEU A 49 1.40 9.58 -10.64
C LEU A 49 2.86 9.76 -10.19
N ALA A 50 3.80 8.93 -10.68
CA ALA A 50 5.21 9.10 -10.31
C ALA A 50 5.83 10.39 -10.87
N ALA A 51 5.25 10.97 -11.92
CA ALA A 51 5.73 12.19 -12.56
C ALA A 51 5.09 13.46 -11.99
N ASP A 52 4.12 13.33 -11.09
CA ASP A 52 3.40 14.44 -10.48
C ASP A 52 4.20 14.97 -9.27
N ASP A 53 4.45 16.27 -9.24
CA ASP A 53 5.17 16.95 -8.16
C ASP A 53 4.42 16.93 -6.82
N ALA A 54 3.09 16.75 -6.87
CA ALA A 54 2.25 16.64 -5.68
C ALA A 54 2.26 15.24 -5.06
N VAL A 55 2.85 14.24 -5.73
CA VAL A 55 2.87 12.85 -5.27
C VAL A 55 4.29 12.49 -4.83
N GLU A 56 4.46 12.19 -3.54
CA GLU A 56 5.73 11.63 -3.08
C GLU A 56 5.94 10.25 -3.69
N SER A 57 6.96 10.15 -4.55
CA SER A 57 7.31 8.89 -5.21
C SER A 57 8.76 8.51 -4.97
N ARG A 58 9.01 7.20 -4.94
CA ARG A 58 10.33 6.61 -4.74
C ARG A 58 10.50 5.44 -5.69
N LEU A 59 11.72 5.22 -6.19
CA LEU A 59 12.09 4.03 -6.95
C LEU A 59 13.26 3.35 -6.24
N LEU A 60 13.00 2.15 -5.72
CA LEU A 60 14.05 1.25 -5.28
C LEU A 60 14.42 0.31 -6.43
N VAL A 61 15.71 0.09 -6.63
CA VAL A 61 16.23 -0.91 -7.56
C VAL A 61 17.24 -1.78 -6.85
N ARG A 62 16.98 -3.09 -6.82
CA ARG A 62 17.92 -4.12 -6.37
C ARG A 62 18.64 -4.73 -7.57
N ASP A 63 19.97 -4.73 -7.51
CA ASP A 63 20.86 -5.34 -8.50
C ASP A 63 21.89 -6.20 -7.76
N GLY A 64 21.59 -7.50 -7.64
CA GLY A 64 22.30 -8.40 -6.72
C GLY A 64 22.18 -7.91 -5.28
N ALA A 65 23.31 -7.69 -4.62
CA ALA A 65 23.38 -7.14 -3.27
C ALA A 65 23.27 -5.59 -3.22
N ARG A 66 23.33 -4.91 -4.37
CA ARG A 66 23.35 -3.44 -4.42
C ARG A 66 21.94 -2.89 -4.46
N TRP A 67 21.73 -1.84 -3.66
CA TRP A 67 20.49 -1.08 -3.61
C TRP A 67 20.72 0.33 -4.14
N ARG A 68 19.78 0.82 -4.94
CA ARG A 68 19.72 2.22 -5.37
C ARG A 68 18.33 2.77 -5.07
N LEU A 69 18.31 3.96 -4.47
CA LEU A 69 17.09 4.72 -4.20
C LEU A 69 17.10 5.98 -5.06
N ARG A 70 15.96 6.30 -5.65
CA ARG A 70 15.70 7.58 -6.33
C ARG A 70 14.39 8.14 -5.84
N HIS A 71 14.34 9.44 -5.65
CA HIS A 71 13.12 10.16 -5.27
C HIS A 71 12.48 10.81 -6.50
N GLY A 72 11.17 10.99 -6.40
CA GLY A 72 10.35 11.72 -7.36
C GLY A 72 10.55 13.23 -7.31
N PRO A 73 9.90 13.95 -8.23
CA PRO A 73 9.11 13.42 -9.36
C PRO A 73 9.99 12.67 -10.38
N MET A 74 9.44 11.63 -11.00
CA MET A 74 10.13 10.82 -12.02
C MET A 74 9.26 10.71 -13.27
N PRO A 75 9.64 11.37 -14.39
CA PRO A 75 8.93 11.19 -15.64
C PRO A 75 9.01 9.72 -16.08
N ARG A 76 8.06 9.29 -16.91
CA ARG A 76 7.96 7.89 -17.36
C ARG A 76 9.25 7.35 -17.98
N SER A 77 10.00 8.21 -18.67
CA SER A 77 11.31 7.93 -19.29
C SER A 77 12.43 7.69 -18.28
N ALA A 78 12.30 8.23 -17.06
CA ALA A 78 13.25 8.02 -15.96
C ALA A 78 13.01 6.70 -15.21
N LEU A 79 11.86 6.05 -15.43
CA LEU A 79 11.54 4.75 -14.85
C LEU A 79 12.07 3.62 -15.72
N PRO A 80 12.66 2.56 -15.14
CA PRO A 80 13.15 1.42 -15.90
C PRO A 80 12.00 0.72 -16.65
N PRO A 81 12.30 0.02 -17.76
CA PRO A 81 11.34 -0.87 -18.41
C PRO A 81 10.81 -1.91 -17.40
N LEU A 82 9.52 -2.25 -17.49
CA LEU A 82 8.89 -3.21 -16.57
C LEU A 82 9.50 -4.62 -16.66
N SER A 83 10.13 -4.94 -17.79
CA SER A 83 10.86 -6.19 -18.02
C SER A 83 12.21 -6.24 -17.31
N ARG A 84 12.74 -5.11 -16.85
CA ARG A 84 13.98 -5.09 -16.07
C ARG A 84 13.69 -5.54 -14.63
N PRO A 85 14.31 -6.64 -14.15
CA PRO A 85 14.08 -7.13 -12.79
C PRO A 85 14.56 -6.17 -11.69
N GLY A 86 14.05 -6.37 -10.48
CA GLY A 86 14.51 -5.72 -9.25
C GLY A 86 14.00 -4.29 -8.99
N GLY A 87 13.14 -3.74 -9.85
CA GLY A 87 12.58 -2.39 -9.70
C GLY A 87 11.27 -2.37 -8.90
N THR A 88 11.18 -1.47 -7.94
CA THR A 88 9.98 -1.25 -7.12
C THR A 88 9.71 0.24 -6.96
N PRO A 89 8.93 0.85 -7.88
CA PRO A 89 8.41 2.19 -7.67
C PRO A 89 7.24 2.21 -6.67
N LEU A 90 7.25 3.18 -5.75
CA LEU A 90 6.27 3.41 -4.69
C LEU A 90 5.72 4.84 -4.80
N ARG A 91 4.45 5.01 -4.44
CA ARG A 91 3.77 6.31 -4.35
C ARG A 91 3.06 6.36 -3.00
N GLN A 92 3.38 7.37 -2.21
CA GLN A 92 2.69 7.66 -0.95
C GLN A 92 1.41 8.44 -1.23
N GLY A 93 0.48 8.46 -0.27
CA GLY A 93 -0.66 9.37 -0.28
C GLY A 93 -1.61 9.20 -1.46
N VAL A 94 -1.69 8.02 -2.08
CA VAL A 94 -2.48 7.85 -3.31
C VAL A 94 -3.96 8.12 -3.08
N ASP A 95 -4.46 7.91 -1.87
CA ASP A 95 -5.81 8.26 -1.45
C ASP A 95 -6.13 9.76 -1.57
N LEU A 96 -5.13 10.64 -1.51
CA LEU A 96 -5.31 12.09 -1.70
C LEU A 96 -5.57 12.46 -3.17
N HIS A 97 -5.18 11.60 -4.10
CA HIS A 97 -5.21 11.88 -5.54
C HIS A 97 -6.23 11.02 -6.29
N VAL A 98 -6.62 9.87 -5.74
CA VAL A 98 -7.49 8.88 -6.39
C VAL A 98 -8.66 8.53 -5.49
N GLN A 99 -9.87 8.91 -5.89
CA GLN A 99 -11.10 8.68 -5.11
C GLN A 99 -11.33 7.19 -4.78
N ALA A 100 -11.03 6.28 -5.70
CA ALA A 100 -11.15 4.85 -5.46
C ALA A 100 -10.14 4.34 -4.41
N ALA A 101 -8.94 4.94 -4.34
CA ALA A 101 -7.97 4.64 -3.29
C ALA A 101 -8.45 5.17 -1.94
N ARG A 102 -9.05 6.38 -1.90
CA ARG A 102 -9.70 6.88 -0.68
C ARG A 102 -10.83 5.99 -0.18
N ALA A 103 -11.69 5.51 -1.09
CA ALA A 103 -12.78 4.60 -0.73
C ALA A 103 -12.27 3.27 -0.15
N LEU A 104 -11.13 2.78 -0.65
CA LEU A 104 -10.46 1.60 -0.07
C LEU A 104 -9.92 1.89 1.33
N LEU A 105 -9.25 3.02 1.54
CA LEU A 105 -8.77 3.45 2.87
C LEU A 105 -9.94 3.62 3.86
N ASP A 106 -11.07 4.17 3.41
CA ASP A 106 -12.27 4.38 4.22
C ASP A 106 -12.89 3.06 4.73
N SER A 107 -12.57 1.92 4.12
CA SER A 107 -13.00 0.60 4.61
C SER A 107 -12.33 0.22 5.95
N PHE A 108 -11.26 0.92 6.35
CA PHE A 108 -10.52 0.70 7.60
C PHE A 108 -10.95 1.62 8.75
N ARG A 109 -12.02 2.40 8.59
CA ARG A 109 -12.46 3.39 9.59
C ARG A 109 -12.97 2.80 10.91
N PHE A 110 -12.97 1.48 11.07
CA PHE A 110 -13.05 0.87 12.40
C PHE A 110 -11.86 1.24 13.30
N VAL A 111 -10.74 1.66 12.72
CA VAL A 111 -9.62 2.33 13.38
C VAL A 111 -9.91 3.84 13.49
N PRO A 112 -9.61 4.50 14.62
CA PRO A 112 -9.79 5.95 14.75
C PRO A 112 -9.06 6.72 13.65
N GLU A 113 -9.70 7.74 13.07
CA GLU A 113 -9.14 8.53 11.95
C GLU A 113 -7.77 9.13 12.30
N ALA A 114 -7.56 9.57 13.54
CA ALA A 114 -6.27 10.10 14.02
C ALA A 114 -5.11 9.08 14.03
N ARG A 115 -5.39 7.80 13.74
CA ARG A 115 -4.41 6.72 13.62
C ARG A 115 -4.25 6.23 12.19
N LEU A 116 -5.11 6.68 11.26
CA LEU A 116 -4.96 6.41 9.83
C LEU A 116 -4.00 7.44 9.24
N ASP A 117 -3.06 6.98 8.42
CA ASP A 117 -2.08 7.84 7.76
C ASP A 117 -2.43 8.00 6.28
N ASP A 118 -2.01 7.05 5.43
CA ASP A 118 -2.23 7.11 3.99
C ASP A 118 -2.44 5.74 3.34
N LEU A 119 -2.70 5.74 2.04
CA LEU A 119 -2.63 4.56 1.18
C LEU A 119 -1.42 4.68 0.24
N MET A 120 -0.34 3.98 0.56
CA MET A 120 0.78 3.77 -0.37
C MET A 120 0.47 2.66 -1.39
N ILE A 121 0.82 2.88 -2.65
CA ILE A 121 0.84 1.81 -3.66
C ILE A 121 2.26 1.59 -4.21
N SER A 122 2.70 0.33 -4.17
CA SER A 122 3.91 -0.11 -4.85
C SER A 122 3.59 -0.98 -6.07
N TYR A 123 4.47 -0.92 -7.07
CA TYR A 123 4.53 -1.91 -8.15
C TYR A 123 5.89 -2.57 -8.08
N ALA A 124 5.97 -3.89 -8.17
CA ALA A 124 7.24 -4.61 -8.22
C ALA A 124 7.39 -5.34 -9.57
N SER A 125 8.50 -5.11 -10.26
CA SER A 125 8.93 -6.03 -11.33
C SER A 125 9.34 -7.37 -10.73
N ASP A 126 9.63 -8.36 -11.58
CA ASP A 126 10.16 -9.63 -11.09
C ASP A 126 11.39 -9.44 -10.19
N GLY A 127 11.43 -10.17 -9.07
CA GLY A 127 12.43 -10.03 -8.01
C GLY A 127 12.50 -8.66 -7.31
N GLY A 128 11.59 -7.73 -7.61
CA GLY A 128 11.49 -6.41 -6.99
C GLY A 128 10.91 -6.49 -5.57
N GLY A 129 11.35 -5.57 -4.73
CA GLY A 129 10.82 -5.35 -3.39
C GLY A 129 11.64 -4.29 -2.67
N VAL A 130 11.31 -4.06 -1.40
CA VAL A 130 12.04 -3.13 -0.52
C VAL A 130 13.03 -3.82 0.41
N GLY A 131 13.11 -5.15 0.34
CA GLY A 131 13.95 -5.97 1.23
C GLY A 131 13.35 -6.16 2.63
N PRO A 132 13.99 -6.99 3.48
CA PRO A 132 13.58 -7.16 4.87
C PRO A 132 13.75 -5.85 5.64
N HIS A 133 12.68 -5.40 6.30
CA HIS A 133 12.67 -4.16 7.10
C HIS A 133 11.61 -4.28 8.21
N VAL A 134 11.57 -3.26 9.06
CA VAL A 134 10.56 -3.09 10.11
C VAL A 134 10.01 -1.68 10.02
N ASP A 135 8.72 -1.54 10.33
CA ASP A 135 8.03 -0.25 10.41
C ASP A 135 7.64 0.04 11.86
N SER A 136 7.52 1.32 12.20
CA SER A 136 7.09 1.79 13.53
C SER A 136 5.57 2.00 13.62
N TYR A 137 4.82 1.53 12.62
CA TYR A 137 3.37 1.70 12.50
C TYR A 137 2.69 0.35 12.18
N ASP A 138 1.40 0.26 12.52
CA ASP A 138 0.54 -0.84 12.07
C ASP A 138 0.28 -0.69 10.56
N VAL A 139 0.25 -1.81 9.83
CA VAL A 139 0.02 -1.80 8.37
C VAL A 139 -0.91 -2.93 7.96
N PHE A 140 -1.80 -2.64 7.02
CA PHE A 140 -2.56 -3.64 6.26
C PHE A 140 -1.93 -3.73 4.87
N LEU A 141 -1.37 -4.90 4.54
CA LEU A 141 -0.74 -5.20 3.25
C LEU A 141 -1.70 -5.93 2.32
#